data_AF-A0A531N9M2-F1
#
_entry.id   AF-A0A531N9M2-F1
#
_cell.length_a   1.000
_cell.length_b   1.000
_cell.length_c   1.000
_cell.angle_alpha   90.00
_cell.angle_beta   90.00
_cell.angle_gamma   90.00
#
_symmetry.space_group_name_H-M   'P 1'
#
loop_
_entity.id
_entity.type
_entity.pdbx_description
1 polymer ?
#
loop_
_entity_poly.entity_id
_entity_poly.type
_entity_poly.pdbx_seq_one_letter_code
_entity_poly.pdbx_strand_id
1 'polypeptide(L)'
;FHIEAHLEGISDISRRLGMAAAIMLISLIGGRIIPSFTRNWLVRENPGRLPAPFDRFDKASLVISATALGAWTFAPDHGASGTLMAVAAVCQAWRLQRWAGERTLRDPLVLILHLAYAFVPIGLAFVSASIFFPAMVPAAAGLHALGTGAVGAMTLAVMTRATLGHTGLKLKAGRGALFIFVAVLLAGSLRVLAAFVPNGAVIDMAGAAWVAAFAGFALVYGTALMMPKAR
;
A
#
# COMPACT_ATOMS: atom_id res chain seq x y z
N PHE A 1 6.81 19.62 9.76
CA PHE A 1 7.34 18.65 10.75
C PHE A 1 8.20 19.34 11.81
N HIS A 2 9.45 19.75 11.53
CA HIS A 2 10.33 20.32 12.56
C HIS A 2 9.78 21.57 13.24
N ILE A 3 9.09 22.44 12.50
CA ILE A 3 8.44 23.64 13.05
C ILE A 3 7.29 23.25 14.00
N GLU A 4 6.36 22.39 13.57
CA GLU A 4 5.26 21.89 14.41
C GLU A 4 5.78 21.18 15.67
N ALA A 5 6.78 20.30 15.53
CA ALA A 5 7.40 19.61 16.66
C ALA A 5 8.08 20.58 17.64
N HIS A 6 8.69 21.66 17.14
CA HIS A 6 9.31 22.69 17.97
C HIS A 6 8.26 23.54 18.71
N LEU A 7 7.13 23.84 18.09
CA LEU A 7 6.09 24.70 18.65
C LEU A 7 5.11 23.95 19.57
N GLU A 8 4.73 22.72 19.22
CA GLU A 8 3.67 21.96 19.90
C GLU A 8 4.21 20.74 20.68
N GLY A 9 5.49 20.39 20.53
CA GLY A 9 6.10 19.21 21.16
C GLY A 9 5.70 17.87 20.51
N ILE A 10 4.74 17.89 19.60
CA ILE A 10 4.25 16.77 18.80
C ILE A 10 4.16 17.18 17.31
N SER A 11 3.87 16.23 16.41
CA SER A 11 3.89 16.50 14.96
C SER A 11 2.79 15.76 14.20
N ASP A 12 1.63 15.62 14.84
CA ASP A 12 0.58 14.76 14.33
C ASP A 12 -0.03 15.25 13.02
N ILE A 13 -0.14 16.56 12.80
CA ILE A 13 -0.63 17.13 11.53
C ILE A 13 0.38 16.80 10.43
N SER A 14 1.67 17.08 10.64
CA SER A 14 2.73 16.77 9.67
C SER A 14 2.79 15.28 9.33
N ARG A 15 2.62 14.40 10.34
CA ARG A 15 2.65 12.94 10.13
C ARG A 15 1.46 12.48 9.30
N ARG A 16 0.25 12.98 9.59
CA ARG A 16 -0.96 12.70 8.80
C ARG A 16 -0.84 13.24 7.38
N LEU A 17 -0.30 14.46 7.20
CA LEU A 17 -0.02 15.04 5.88
C LEU A 17 0.94 14.17 5.06
N GLY A 18 2.05 13.73 5.67
CA GLY A 18 3.02 12.85 4.99
C GLY A 18 2.39 11.52 4.57
N MET A 19 1.58 10.92 5.44
CA MET A 19 0.83 9.71 5.13
C MET A 19 -0.18 9.97 4.00
N ALA A 20 -0.95 11.05 4.08
CA ALA A 20 -1.92 11.46 3.08
C ALA A 20 -1.27 11.62 1.70
N ALA A 21 -0.14 12.31 1.62
CA ALA A 21 0.60 12.49 0.38
C ALA A 21 1.06 11.15 -0.21
N ALA A 22 1.62 10.25 0.62
CA ALA A 22 2.06 8.93 0.17
C ALA A 22 0.89 8.07 -0.35
N ILE A 23 -0.24 8.05 0.37
CA ILE A 23 -1.43 7.29 -0.03
C ILE A 23 -2.07 7.88 -1.29
N MET A 24 -2.06 9.21 -1.44
CA MET A 24 -2.52 9.86 -2.66
C MET A 24 -1.62 9.55 -3.85
N LEU A 25 -0.29 9.52 -3.66
CA LEU A 25 0.66 9.11 -4.69
C LEU A 25 0.40 7.67 -5.14
N ILE A 26 0.24 6.75 -4.18
CA ILE A 26 -0.10 5.34 -4.46
C ILE A 26 -1.45 5.25 -5.18
N SER A 27 -2.45 6.00 -4.76
CA SER A 27 -3.80 5.97 -5.35
C SER A 27 -3.84 6.51 -6.79
N LEU A 28 -3.07 7.56 -7.06
CA LEU A 28 -2.97 8.23 -8.36
C LEU A 28 -2.13 7.40 -9.34
N ILE A 29 -0.90 7.07 -8.96
CA ILE A 29 0.06 6.37 -9.83
C ILE A 29 -0.33 4.91 -9.94
N GLY A 30 -0.62 4.25 -8.81
CA GLY A 30 -1.10 2.87 -8.74
C GLY A 30 -2.30 2.63 -9.65
N GLY A 31 -3.27 3.54 -9.63
CA GLY A 31 -4.46 3.47 -10.47
C GLY A 31 -4.21 3.55 -11.98
N ARG A 32 -2.98 3.83 -12.43
CA ARG A 32 -2.56 3.77 -13.83
C ARG A 32 -1.64 2.59 -14.10
N ILE A 33 -0.65 2.38 -13.24
CA ILE A 33 0.38 1.34 -13.45
C ILE A 33 -0.18 -0.06 -13.20
N ILE A 34 -1.01 -0.25 -12.17
CA ILE A 34 -1.54 -1.57 -11.80
C ILE A 34 -2.45 -2.11 -12.91
N PRO A 35 -3.46 -1.36 -13.42
CA PRO A 35 -4.28 -1.83 -14.53
C PRO A 35 -3.47 -2.07 -15.81
N SER A 36 -2.46 -1.24 -16.08
CA SER A 36 -1.60 -1.38 -17.25
C SER A 36 -0.76 -2.65 -17.21
N PHE A 37 -0.06 -2.91 -16.10
CA PHE A 37 0.70 -4.14 -15.94
C PHE A 37 -0.18 -5.39 -15.95
N THR A 38 -1.37 -5.29 -15.35
CA THR A 38 -2.36 -6.37 -15.34
C THR A 38 -2.87 -6.67 -16.74
N ARG A 39 -3.24 -5.64 -17.52
CA ARG A 39 -3.63 -5.79 -18.92
C ARG A 39 -2.51 -6.45 -19.73
N ASN A 40 -1.29 -5.95 -19.63
CA ASN A 40 -0.15 -6.45 -20.41
C ASN A 40 0.12 -7.93 -20.14
N TRP A 41 0.00 -8.35 -18.88
CA TRP A 41 0.16 -9.75 -18.51
C TRP A 41 -1.04 -10.60 -18.98
N LEU A 42 -2.28 -10.15 -18.75
CA LEU A 42 -3.49 -10.89 -19.13
C LEU A 42 -3.62 -11.11 -20.64
N VAL A 43 -3.28 -10.11 -21.45
CA VAL A 43 -3.30 -10.26 -22.92
C VAL A 43 -2.34 -11.35 -23.39
N ARG A 44 -1.21 -11.53 -22.72
CA ARG A 44 -0.18 -12.51 -23.10
C ARG A 44 -0.43 -13.90 -22.52
N GLU A 45 -0.82 -13.98 -21.25
CA GLU A 45 -0.76 -15.23 -20.47
C GLU A 45 -2.13 -15.78 -20.04
N ASN A 46 -3.18 -14.95 -20.03
CA ASN A 46 -4.52 -15.35 -19.60
C ASN A 46 -5.61 -14.49 -20.28
N PRO A 47 -5.81 -14.61 -21.61
CA PRO A 47 -6.77 -13.80 -22.35
C PRO A 47 -8.19 -13.89 -21.76
N GLY A 48 -8.96 -12.80 -21.84
CA GLY A 48 -10.32 -12.70 -21.25
C GLY A 48 -10.62 -11.31 -20.71
N ARG A 49 -11.39 -11.20 -19.63
CA ARG A 49 -11.77 -9.90 -19.01
C ARG A 49 -10.54 -9.05 -18.66
N LEU A 50 -10.40 -7.90 -19.30
CA LEU A 50 -9.31 -6.97 -19.05
C LEU A 50 -9.67 -5.94 -17.96
N PRO A 51 -8.67 -5.31 -17.32
CA PRO A 51 -8.88 -4.19 -16.40
C PRO A 51 -9.63 -3.05 -17.09
N ALA A 52 -10.55 -2.42 -16.37
CA ALA A 52 -11.22 -1.23 -16.85
C ALA A 52 -10.20 -0.08 -17.05
N PRO A 53 -10.31 0.71 -18.13
CA PRO A 53 -9.48 1.90 -18.30
C PRO A 53 -9.81 2.95 -17.23
N PHE A 54 -8.85 3.84 -16.99
CA PHE A 54 -9.01 4.97 -16.08
C PHE A 54 -10.09 5.93 -16.59
N ASP A 55 -11.10 6.20 -15.78
CA ASP A 55 -12.28 6.98 -16.19
C ASP A 55 -12.66 8.12 -15.21
N ARG A 56 -13.88 8.65 -15.36
CA ARG A 56 -14.41 9.73 -14.51
C ARG A 56 -14.60 9.27 -13.06
N PHE A 57 -14.96 8.01 -12.84
CA PHE A 57 -15.09 7.45 -11.49
C PHE A 57 -13.72 7.40 -10.81
N ASP A 58 -12.67 7.02 -11.52
CA ASP A 58 -11.31 7.04 -10.97
C ASP A 58 -10.89 8.45 -10.52
N LYS A 59 -11.21 9.48 -11.32
CA LYS A 59 -10.97 10.89 -10.93
C LYS A 59 -11.76 11.27 -9.69
N ALA A 60 -13.06 10.95 -9.64
CA ALA A 60 -13.91 11.27 -8.50
C ALA A 60 -13.41 10.58 -7.21
N SER A 61 -13.04 9.31 -7.30
CA SER A 61 -12.48 8.54 -6.17
C SER A 61 -11.17 9.15 -5.63
N LEU A 62 -10.30 9.67 -6.51
CA LEU A 62 -9.10 10.39 -6.10
C LEU A 62 -9.41 11.70 -5.39
N VAL A 63 -10.37 12.49 -5.90
CA VAL A 63 -10.81 13.73 -5.25
C VAL A 63 -11.41 13.43 -3.87
N ILE A 64 -12.31 12.44 -3.78
CA ILE A 64 -12.90 11.99 -2.52
C ILE A 64 -11.81 11.58 -1.52
N SER A 65 -10.81 10.82 -1.96
CA SER A 65 -9.71 10.38 -1.09
C SER A 65 -8.85 11.54 -0.61
N ALA A 66 -8.56 12.51 -1.49
CA ALA A 66 -7.81 13.71 -1.12
C ALA A 66 -8.58 14.56 -0.10
N THR A 67 -9.88 14.75 -0.31
CA THR A 67 -10.76 15.45 0.63
C THR A 67 -10.86 14.72 1.97
N ALA A 68 -11.00 13.39 1.96
CA ALA A 68 -11.05 12.57 3.17
C ALA A 68 -9.75 12.68 3.97
N LEU A 69 -8.59 12.46 3.32
CA LEU A 69 -7.27 12.55 3.94
C LEU A 69 -6.96 13.96 4.44
N GLY A 70 -7.38 15.00 3.71
CA GLY A 70 -7.30 16.39 4.16
C GLY A 70 -8.15 16.64 5.40
N ALA A 71 -9.42 16.23 5.39
CA ALA A 71 -10.31 16.39 6.54
C ALA A 71 -9.79 15.66 7.78
N TRP A 72 -9.33 14.41 7.65
CA TRP A 72 -8.73 13.65 8.75
C TRP A 72 -7.42 14.23 9.25
N THR A 73 -6.66 14.92 8.39
CA THR A 73 -5.42 15.58 8.80
C THR A 73 -5.67 16.70 9.80
N PHE A 74 -6.70 17.53 9.57
CA PHE A 74 -6.97 18.73 10.37
C PHE A 74 -8.08 18.52 11.42
N ALA A 75 -8.96 17.55 11.22
CA ALA A 75 -10.08 17.23 12.11
C ALA A 75 -10.17 15.70 12.31
N PRO A 76 -9.17 15.08 12.96
CA PRO A 76 -9.01 13.63 12.98
C PRO A 76 -10.10 12.86 13.72
N ASP A 77 -10.71 13.48 14.74
CA ASP A 77 -11.73 12.84 15.58
C ASP A 77 -13.16 13.24 15.17
N HIS A 78 -13.30 14.02 14.10
CA HIS A 78 -14.60 14.53 13.67
C HIS A 78 -15.37 13.48 12.85
N GLY A 79 -16.66 13.30 13.14
CA GLY A 79 -17.52 12.33 12.45
C GLY A 79 -17.54 12.49 10.92
N ALA A 80 -17.50 13.74 10.42
CA ALA A 80 -17.40 14.00 8.97
C ALA A 80 -16.12 13.43 8.34
N SER A 81 -14.98 13.50 9.03
CA SER A 81 -13.73 12.87 8.57
C SER A 81 -13.88 11.36 8.54
N GLY A 82 -14.54 10.78 9.55
CA GLY A 82 -14.88 9.36 9.58
C GLY A 82 -15.76 8.92 8.41
N THR A 83 -16.82 9.68 8.09
CA THR A 83 -17.70 9.39 6.95
C THR A 83 -16.96 9.51 5.62
N LEU A 84 -16.17 10.57 5.43
CA LEU A 84 -15.38 10.76 4.21
C LEU A 84 -14.36 9.61 4.03
N MET A 85 -13.73 9.15 5.11
CA MET A 85 -12.83 7.99 5.09
C MET A 85 -13.54 6.70 4.68
N ALA A 86 -14.75 6.45 5.19
CA ALA A 86 -15.55 5.30 4.80
C ALA A 86 -15.90 5.33 3.30
N VAL A 87 -16.35 6.48 2.79
CA VAL A 87 -16.67 6.65 1.37
C VAL A 87 -15.40 6.46 0.52
N ALA A 88 -14.28 7.06 0.92
CA ALA A 88 -13.00 6.86 0.23
C ALA A 88 -12.58 5.39 0.21
N ALA A 89 -12.73 4.65 1.33
CA ALA A 89 -12.44 3.23 1.40
C ALA A 89 -13.26 2.43 0.39
N VAL A 90 -14.57 2.65 0.31
CA VAL A 90 -15.46 2.00 -0.66
C VAL A 90 -15.05 2.34 -2.09
N CYS A 91 -14.78 3.62 -2.37
CA CYS A 91 -14.35 4.05 -3.70
C CYS A 91 -13.02 3.40 -4.12
N GLN A 92 -12.04 3.29 -3.22
CA GLN A 92 -10.74 2.65 -3.51
C GLN A 92 -10.88 1.13 -3.65
N ALA A 93 -11.74 0.49 -2.86
CA ALA A 93 -12.04 -0.94 -3.00
C ALA A 93 -12.70 -1.23 -4.37
N TRP A 94 -13.65 -0.40 -4.80
CA TRP A 94 -14.29 -0.53 -6.10
C TRP A 94 -13.29 -0.34 -7.25
N ARG A 95 -12.38 0.64 -7.15
CA ARG A 95 -11.29 0.79 -8.12
C ARG A 95 -10.45 -0.48 -8.22
N LEU A 96 -10.03 -1.03 -7.09
CA LEU A 96 -9.22 -2.25 -7.07
C LEU A 96 -9.94 -3.43 -7.75
N GLN A 97 -11.23 -3.62 -7.50
CA GLN A 97 -12.02 -4.68 -8.13
C GLN A 97 -12.10 -4.55 -9.67
N ARG A 98 -12.12 -3.31 -10.19
CA ARG A 98 -12.12 -3.05 -11.64
C ARG A 98 -10.82 -3.46 -12.34
N TRP A 99 -9.76 -3.77 -11.60
CA TRP A 99 -8.44 -4.06 -12.14
C TRP A 99 -8.15 -5.53 -12.41
N ALA A 100 -9.10 -6.43 -12.13
CA ALA A 100 -9.00 -7.87 -12.43
C ALA A 100 -7.78 -8.58 -11.81
N GLY A 101 -7.32 -8.13 -10.63
CA GLY A 101 -6.13 -8.66 -9.97
C GLY A 101 -6.23 -10.12 -9.55
N GLU A 102 -7.43 -10.62 -9.27
CA GLU A 102 -7.70 -12.02 -8.99
C GLU A 102 -7.34 -12.95 -10.17
N ARG A 103 -7.23 -12.43 -11.39
CA ARG A 103 -6.80 -13.21 -12.56
C ARG A 103 -5.28 -13.32 -12.69
N THR A 104 -4.51 -12.62 -11.86
CA THR A 104 -3.04 -12.56 -11.96
C THR A 104 -2.32 -13.43 -10.94
N LEU A 105 -3.01 -14.41 -10.33
CA LEU A 105 -2.43 -15.32 -9.32
C LEU A 105 -1.18 -16.07 -9.80
N ARG A 106 -1.04 -16.26 -11.13
CA ARG A 106 0.11 -16.92 -11.75
C ARG A 106 1.33 -16.01 -11.95
N ASP A 107 1.20 -14.69 -11.73
CA ASP A 107 2.32 -13.76 -11.78
C ASP A 107 2.46 -12.96 -10.48
N PRO A 108 3.35 -13.40 -9.58
CA PRO A 108 3.55 -12.74 -8.30
C PRO A 108 3.96 -11.27 -8.42
N LEU A 109 4.65 -10.87 -9.51
CA LEU A 109 5.06 -9.47 -9.72
C LEU A 109 3.86 -8.53 -9.96
N VAL A 110 2.77 -9.02 -10.55
CA VAL A 110 1.54 -8.25 -10.75
C VAL A 110 0.59 -8.44 -9.57
N LEU A 111 0.52 -9.64 -9.00
CA LEU A 111 -0.32 -9.92 -7.85
C LEU A 111 0.04 -9.05 -6.65
N ILE A 112 1.34 -8.90 -6.33
CA ILE A 112 1.78 -8.10 -5.17
C ILE A 112 1.33 -6.64 -5.27
N LEU A 113 1.20 -6.08 -6.48
CA LEU A 113 0.72 -4.71 -6.65
C LEU A 113 -0.74 -4.56 -6.18
N HIS A 114 -1.58 -5.56 -6.44
CA HIS A 114 -2.97 -5.55 -5.98
C HIS A 114 -3.05 -5.78 -4.47
N LEU A 115 -2.26 -6.72 -3.94
CA LEU A 115 -2.23 -6.99 -2.50
C LEU A 115 -1.71 -5.78 -1.71
N ALA A 116 -0.66 -5.12 -2.20
CA ALA A 116 -0.16 -3.87 -1.62
C ALA A 116 -1.21 -2.76 -1.70
N TYR A 117 -1.90 -2.62 -2.84
CA TYR A 117 -2.96 -1.63 -3.00
C TYR A 117 -4.16 -1.90 -2.09
N ALA A 118 -4.50 -3.17 -1.82
CA ALA A 118 -5.63 -3.55 -0.97
C ALA A 118 -5.52 -2.98 0.46
N PHE A 119 -4.30 -2.73 0.95
CA PHE A 119 -4.09 -2.04 2.22
C PHE A 119 -4.58 -0.59 2.23
N VAL A 120 -4.72 0.07 1.07
CA VAL A 120 -5.28 1.44 0.99
C VAL A 120 -6.74 1.47 1.46
N PRO A 121 -7.71 0.79 0.81
CA PRO A 121 -9.09 0.79 1.29
C PRO A 121 -9.23 0.17 2.69
N ILE A 122 -8.43 -0.86 3.03
CA ILE A 122 -8.44 -1.44 4.39
C ILE A 122 -8.00 -0.40 5.43
N GLY A 123 -6.93 0.35 5.17
CA GLY A 123 -6.43 1.37 6.08
C GLY A 123 -7.39 2.54 6.23
N LEU A 124 -7.98 3.03 5.13
CA LEU A 124 -9.02 4.05 5.18
C LEU A 124 -10.25 3.59 5.98
N ALA A 125 -10.65 2.32 5.83
CA ALA A 125 -11.75 1.73 6.60
C ALA A 125 -11.42 1.65 8.09
N PHE A 126 -10.20 1.23 8.46
CA PHE A 126 -9.77 1.23 9.87
C PHE A 126 -9.66 2.64 10.46
N VAL A 127 -9.22 3.63 9.69
CA VAL A 127 -9.26 5.04 10.15
C VAL A 127 -10.70 5.46 10.44
N SER A 128 -11.62 5.23 9.50
CA SER A 128 -13.05 5.51 9.73
C SER A 128 -13.61 4.79 10.96
N ALA A 129 -13.35 3.49 11.08
CA ALA A 129 -13.84 2.68 12.18
C ALA A 129 -13.25 3.13 13.52
N SER A 130 -12.00 3.58 13.56
CA SER A 130 -11.39 4.12 14.79
C SER A 130 -12.04 5.42 15.26
N ILE A 131 -12.61 6.22 14.35
CA ILE A 131 -13.32 7.46 14.68
C ILE A 131 -14.71 7.14 15.26
N PHE A 132 -15.44 6.19 14.68
CA PHE A 132 -16.80 5.86 15.13
C PHE A 132 -16.86 4.84 16.26
N PHE A 133 -15.85 3.96 16.36
CA PHE A 133 -15.79 2.87 17.34
C PHE A 133 -14.42 2.84 18.05
N PRO A 134 -13.98 3.94 18.68
CA PRO A 134 -12.63 4.06 19.25
C PRO A 134 -12.32 3.03 20.35
N ALA A 135 -13.36 2.54 21.04
CA ALA A 135 -13.21 1.50 22.06
C ALA A 135 -12.90 0.11 21.48
N MET A 136 -13.24 -0.14 20.21
CA MET A 136 -13.07 -1.44 19.55
C MET A 136 -11.95 -1.43 18.50
N VAL A 137 -11.73 -0.29 17.84
CA VAL A 137 -10.79 -0.15 16.73
C VAL A 137 -9.73 0.90 17.09
N PRO A 138 -8.51 0.46 17.42
CA PRO A 138 -7.41 1.37 17.72
C PRO A 138 -7.00 2.18 16.47
N ALA A 139 -6.79 3.49 16.62
CA ALA A 139 -6.35 4.37 15.53
C ALA A 139 -5.05 3.88 14.84
N ALA A 140 -4.17 3.22 15.61
CA ALA A 140 -2.93 2.63 15.09
C ALA A 140 -3.18 1.57 14.00
N ALA A 141 -4.31 0.85 14.01
CA ALA A 141 -4.61 -0.16 12.99
C ALA A 141 -4.67 0.46 11.58
N GLY A 142 -5.35 1.61 11.44
CA GLY A 142 -5.42 2.36 10.18
C GLY A 142 -4.06 2.89 9.76
N LEU A 143 -3.28 3.45 10.70
CA LEU A 143 -1.94 3.95 10.42
C LEU A 143 -0.98 2.86 9.93
N HIS A 144 -1.02 1.66 10.54
CA HIS A 144 -0.15 0.55 10.15
C HIS A 144 -0.59 -0.11 8.84
N ALA A 145 -1.89 -0.17 8.57
CA ALA A 145 -2.39 -0.60 7.27
C ALA A 145 -1.92 0.34 6.15
N LEU A 146 -2.05 1.67 6.34
CA LEU A 146 -1.61 2.66 5.35
C LEU A 146 -0.07 2.71 5.22
N GLY A 147 0.64 2.78 6.33
CA GLY A 147 2.11 2.91 6.35
C GLY A 147 2.82 1.60 6.02
N THR A 148 2.79 0.65 6.95
CA THR A 148 3.53 -0.63 6.81
C THR A 148 2.95 -1.47 5.67
N GLY A 149 1.62 -1.57 5.60
CA GLY A 149 0.91 -2.33 4.57
C GLY A 149 1.01 -1.70 3.19
N ALA A 150 0.36 -0.56 2.97
CA ALA A 150 0.29 0.03 1.63
C ALA A 150 1.61 0.64 1.18
N VAL A 151 2.19 1.58 1.95
CA VAL A 151 3.44 2.25 1.55
C VAL A 151 4.61 1.27 1.50
N GLY A 152 4.79 0.45 2.54
CA GLY A 152 5.87 -0.54 2.60
C GLY A 152 5.79 -1.58 1.47
N ALA A 153 4.65 -2.25 1.31
CA ALA A 153 4.50 -3.28 0.28
C ALA A 153 4.53 -2.71 -1.13
N MET A 154 3.90 -1.55 -1.39
CA MET A 154 3.92 -0.92 -2.71
C MET A 154 5.34 -0.51 -3.11
N THR A 155 6.11 0.00 -2.16
CA THR A 155 7.51 0.38 -2.37
C THR A 155 8.33 -0.83 -2.82
N LEU A 156 8.28 -1.95 -2.08
CA LEU A 156 9.00 -3.16 -2.46
C LEU A 156 8.49 -3.76 -3.78
N ALA A 157 7.18 -3.76 -4.02
CA ALA A 157 6.60 -4.25 -5.28
C ALA A 157 7.15 -3.49 -6.49
N VAL A 158 7.14 -2.15 -6.43
CA VAL A 158 7.62 -1.29 -7.51
C VAL A 158 9.13 -1.39 -7.65
N MET A 159 9.89 -1.36 -6.54
CA MET A 159 11.35 -1.50 -6.56
C MET A 159 11.78 -2.82 -7.18
N THR A 160 11.18 -3.95 -6.79
CA THR A 160 11.52 -5.27 -7.37
C THR A 160 11.28 -5.29 -8.87
N ARG A 161 10.13 -4.80 -9.33
CA ARG A 161 9.81 -4.78 -10.76
C ARG A 161 10.73 -3.83 -11.54
N ALA A 162 10.99 -2.63 -11.01
CA ALA A 162 11.85 -1.63 -11.62
C ALA A 162 13.30 -2.12 -11.70
N THR A 163 13.83 -2.75 -10.65
CA THR A 163 15.16 -3.35 -10.67
C THR A 163 15.25 -4.38 -11.77
N LEU A 164 14.30 -5.33 -11.86
CA LEU A 164 14.31 -6.34 -12.92
C LEU A 164 14.28 -5.69 -14.32
N GLY A 165 13.36 -4.76 -14.55
CA GLY A 165 13.19 -4.11 -15.86
C GLY A 165 14.36 -3.24 -16.30
N HIS A 166 14.95 -2.47 -15.39
CA HIS A 166 16.03 -1.54 -15.72
C HIS A 166 17.41 -2.20 -15.77
N THR A 167 17.63 -3.29 -15.03
CA THR A 167 18.89 -4.05 -15.06
C THR A 167 18.93 -5.11 -16.15
N GLY A 168 17.85 -5.27 -16.95
CA GLY A 168 17.78 -6.23 -18.05
C GLY A 168 17.48 -7.67 -17.62
N LEU A 169 17.23 -7.89 -16.32
CA LEU A 169 16.83 -9.20 -15.81
C LEU A 169 15.43 -9.58 -16.29
N LYS A 170 15.17 -10.88 -16.37
CA LYS A 170 13.84 -11.40 -16.74
C LYS A 170 12.79 -10.88 -15.76
N LEU A 171 11.70 -10.31 -16.28
CA LEU A 171 10.52 -9.86 -15.52
C LEU A 171 9.71 -11.07 -15.02
N LYS A 172 10.30 -11.86 -14.13
CA LYS A 172 9.70 -13.03 -13.50
C LYS A 172 10.08 -13.06 -12.02
N ALA A 173 9.09 -13.27 -11.14
CA ALA A 173 9.36 -13.47 -9.73
C ALA A 173 10.08 -14.81 -9.50
N GLY A 174 11.32 -14.75 -9.02
CA GLY A 174 12.04 -15.90 -8.48
C GLY A 174 11.71 -16.15 -7.00
N ARG A 175 12.40 -17.12 -6.38
CA ARG A 175 12.23 -17.46 -4.95
C ARG A 175 12.50 -16.27 -4.03
N GLY A 176 13.51 -15.44 -4.35
CA GLY A 176 13.83 -14.23 -3.59
C GLY A 176 12.70 -13.19 -3.62
N ALA A 177 12.12 -12.92 -4.79
CA ALA A 177 10.97 -12.03 -4.92
C ALA A 177 9.78 -12.51 -4.07
N LEU A 178 9.46 -13.81 -4.16
CA LEU A 178 8.36 -14.40 -3.41
C LEU A 178 8.57 -14.27 -1.90
N PHE A 179 9.79 -14.55 -1.41
CA PHE A 179 10.15 -14.36 -0.01
C PHE A 179 9.94 -12.91 0.44
N ILE A 180 10.44 -11.93 -0.32
CA ILE A 180 10.30 -10.50 0.00
C ILE A 180 8.82 -10.11 0.07
N PHE A 181 8.01 -10.56 -0.89
CA PHE A 181 6.59 -10.24 -0.96
C PHE A 181 5.79 -10.85 0.19
N VAL A 182 6.04 -12.12 0.52
CA VAL A 182 5.40 -12.75 1.68
C VAL A 182 5.82 -12.06 2.97
N ALA A 183 7.11 -11.77 3.14
CA ALA A 183 7.64 -11.11 4.33
C ALA A 183 7.01 -9.72 4.54
N VAL A 184 6.89 -8.88 3.51
CA VAL A 184 6.28 -7.55 3.67
C VAL A 184 4.78 -7.60 3.93
N LEU A 185 4.05 -8.55 3.32
CA LEU A 185 2.62 -8.74 3.60
C LEU A 185 2.39 -9.24 5.03
N LEU A 186 3.25 -10.13 5.53
CA LEU A 186 3.23 -10.56 6.93
C LEU A 186 3.56 -9.40 7.86
N ALA A 187 4.58 -8.60 7.56
CA ALA A 187 4.94 -7.43 8.36
C ALA A 187 3.77 -6.45 8.51
N GLY A 188 3.11 -6.09 7.40
CA GLY A 188 1.93 -5.22 7.42
C GLY A 188 0.77 -5.81 8.20
N SER A 189 0.43 -7.08 7.95
CA SER A 189 -0.70 -7.76 8.59
C SER A 189 -0.49 -7.96 10.09
N LEU A 190 0.69 -8.42 10.50
CA LEU A 190 1.05 -8.57 11.91
C LEU A 190 1.10 -7.22 12.62
N ARG A 191 1.54 -6.15 11.93
CA ARG A 191 1.57 -4.81 12.53
C ARG A 191 0.18 -4.26 12.79
N VAL A 192 -0.79 -4.55 11.92
CA VAL A 192 -2.21 -4.25 12.14
C VAL A 192 -2.78 -5.11 13.26
N LEU A 193 -2.51 -6.42 13.27
CA LEU A 193 -2.96 -7.32 14.33
C LEU A 193 -2.45 -6.90 15.72
N ALA A 194 -1.18 -6.50 15.81
CA ALA A 194 -0.58 -6.01 17.05
C ALA A 194 -1.24 -4.73 17.60
N ALA A 195 -1.94 -3.97 16.76
CA ALA A 195 -2.73 -2.83 17.23
C ALA A 195 -3.94 -3.30 18.06
N PHE A 196 -4.59 -4.40 17.66
CA PHE A 196 -5.74 -4.98 18.36
C PHE A 196 -5.35 -5.87 19.54
N VAL A 197 -4.21 -6.55 19.42
CA VAL A 197 -3.68 -7.44 20.46
C VAL A 197 -2.28 -6.95 20.82
N PRO A 198 -2.14 -6.05 21.81
CA PRO A 198 -0.86 -5.48 22.23
C PRO A 198 0.02 -6.55 22.88
N ASN A 199 0.66 -7.37 22.06
CA ASN A 199 1.54 -8.47 22.46
C ASN A 199 2.93 -8.22 21.86
N GLY A 200 3.94 -8.12 22.74
CA GLY A 200 5.34 -7.86 22.35
C GLY A 200 5.86 -8.85 21.31
N ALA A 201 5.49 -10.13 21.41
CA ALA A 201 5.91 -11.14 20.44
C ALA A 201 5.35 -10.87 19.03
N VAL A 202 4.11 -10.36 18.92
CA VAL A 202 3.51 -10.02 17.61
C VAL A 202 4.19 -8.80 17.00
N ILE A 203 4.58 -7.83 17.84
CA ILE A 203 5.36 -6.66 17.41
C ILE A 203 6.74 -7.09 16.92
N ASP A 204 7.43 -7.94 17.66
CA ASP A 204 8.76 -8.45 17.30
C ASP A 204 8.70 -9.26 16.01
N MET A 205 7.70 -10.13 15.83
CA MET A 205 7.48 -10.86 14.59
C MET A 205 7.19 -9.92 13.40
N ALA A 206 6.40 -8.86 13.60
CA ALA A 206 6.15 -7.85 12.57
C ALA A 206 7.44 -7.13 12.17
N GLY A 207 8.27 -6.76 13.16
CA GLY A 207 9.58 -6.14 12.97
C GLY A 207 10.56 -7.06 12.25
N ALA A 208 10.64 -8.33 12.65
CA ALA A 208 11.49 -9.33 12.00
C ALA A 208 11.07 -9.57 10.54
N ALA A 209 9.77 -9.67 10.26
CA ALA A 209 9.25 -9.80 8.91
C ALA A 209 9.56 -8.56 8.04
N TRP A 210 9.46 -7.36 8.63
CA TRP A 210 9.84 -6.11 7.95
C TRP A 210 11.33 -6.10 7.58
N VAL A 211 12.21 -6.40 8.55
CA VAL A 211 13.66 -6.48 8.32
C VAL A 211 13.97 -7.53 7.25
N ALA A 212 13.36 -8.71 7.34
CA ALA A 212 13.53 -9.78 6.37
C ALA A 212 13.14 -9.34 4.94
N ALA A 213 12.05 -8.59 4.79
CA ALA A 213 11.61 -8.09 3.49
C ALA A 213 12.60 -7.09 2.87
N PHE A 214 13.00 -6.06 3.62
CA PHE A 214 13.88 -5.00 3.11
C PHE A 214 15.33 -5.45 2.98
N ALA A 215 15.88 -6.17 3.96
CA ALA A 215 17.20 -6.77 3.85
C ALA A 215 17.24 -7.83 2.75
N GLY A 216 16.19 -8.65 2.63
CA GLY A 216 16.03 -9.59 1.53
C GLY A 216 16.07 -8.91 0.17
N PHE A 217 15.39 -7.77 0.01
CA PHE A 217 15.50 -6.97 -1.21
C PHE A 217 16.94 -6.50 -1.47
N ALA A 218 17.60 -5.90 -0.47
CA ALA A 218 18.95 -5.40 -0.61
C ALA A 218 19.94 -6.52 -1.00
N LEU A 219 19.81 -7.71 -0.41
CA LEU A 219 20.69 -8.85 -0.69
C LEU A 219 20.41 -9.50 -2.05
N VAL A 220 19.14 -9.65 -2.44
CA VAL A 220 18.76 -10.32 -3.70
C VAL A 220 18.96 -9.42 -4.91
N TYR A 221 18.71 -8.12 -4.76
CA TYR A 221 18.65 -7.17 -5.88
C TYR A 221 19.71 -6.06 -5.82
N GLY A 222 20.41 -5.87 -4.70
CA GLY A 222 21.39 -4.80 -4.55
C GLY A 222 22.56 -4.92 -5.50
N THR A 223 23.09 -6.13 -5.74
CA THR A 223 24.18 -6.34 -6.70
C THR A 223 23.78 -5.98 -8.12
N ALA A 224 22.56 -6.34 -8.54
CA ALA A 224 22.03 -6.00 -9.87
C ALA A 224 21.96 -4.48 -10.08
N LEU A 225 21.72 -3.69 -9.03
CA LEU A 225 21.67 -2.23 -9.08
C LEU A 225 23.06 -1.57 -9.16
N MET A 226 24.11 -2.29 -8.75
CA MET A 226 25.50 -1.79 -8.73
C MET A 226 26.33 -2.28 -9.92
N MET A 227 25.79 -3.18 -10.73
CA MET A 227 26.45 -3.75 -11.90
C MET A 227 25.90 -3.16 -13.20
N PRO A 228 26.69 -3.15 -14.29
CA PRO A 228 26.19 -2.76 -15.60
C PRO A 228 24.97 -3.60 -16.01
N LYS A 229 24.06 -2.98 -16.77
CA LYS A 229 22.86 -3.64 -17.28
C LYS A 229 23.23 -4.96 -17.98
N ALA A 230 22.57 -6.05 -17.59
CA ALA A 230 22.72 -7.34 -18.25
C ALA A 230 22.33 -7.20 -19.74
N ARG A 231 23.20 -7.67 -20.64
CA ARG A 231 22.98 -7.64 -22.09
C ARG A 231 21.93 -8.65 -22.51
#